data_AF-A0A7W1LSF7-F1
#
_entry.id   AF-A0A7W1LSF7-F1
#
_cell.length_a   1.000
_cell.length_b   1.000
_cell.length_c   1.000
_cell.angle_alpha   90.00
_cell.angle_beta   90.00
_cell.angle_gamma   90.00
#
_symmetry.space_group_name_H-M   'P 1'
#
loop_
_entity.id
_entity.type
_entity.pdbx_description
1 polymer ?
#
loop_
_entity_poly.entity_id
_entity_poly.type
_entity_poly.pdbx_seq_one_letter_code
_entity_poly.pdbx_strand_id
1 'polypeptide(L)'
;MIVTLAACGGGVSSEWRSTDQSKPPAVIVTHPPTNGSDEAEVNGRVRYLRTPGCFVLVQGRGEERVRFLIVWPHGSAVRDERGQLVVDVPGFGDVPEGSSIEAGGGYSKDYARLSLPRPPDGCVEPDHREFVYPQGIESVTS
;
A
#
# COMPACT_ATOMS: atom_id res chain seq x y z
N MET A 1 -0.85 -21.06 -40.18
CA MET A 1 -0.44 -22.05 -39.17
C MET A 1 -0.49 -21.34 -37.83
N ILE A 2 -1.36 -21.82 -36.95
CA ILE A 2 -1.78 -21.14 -35.71
C ILE A 2 -0.70 -21.39 -34.65
N VAL A 3 -0.14 -20.31 -34.07
CA VAL A 3 0.60 -20.41 -32.81
C VAL A 3 -0.39 -20.00 -31.71
N THR A 4 -0.88 -21.01 -31.02
CA THR A 4 -1.85 -20.91 -29.93
C THR A 4 -1.17 -20.27 -28.72
N LEU A 5 -1.54 -19.02 -28.40
CA LEU A 5 -1.26 -18.42 -27.10
C LEU A 5 -2.11 -19.13 -26.06
N ALA A 6 -1.49 -20.04 -25.30
CA ALA A 6 -2.04 -20.53 -24.05
C ALA A 6 -2.00 -19.39 -23.02
N ALA A 7 -3.01 -18.52 -23.05
CA ALA A 7 -3.32 -17.61 -21.96
C ALA A 7 -3.99 -18.43 -20.84
N CYS A 8 -3.16 -19.14 -20.07
CA CYS A 8 -3.61 -19.80 -18.86
C CYS A 8 -3.66 -18.79 -17.71
N GLY A 9 -4.86 -18.61 -17.16
CA GLY A 9 -5.06 -18.40 -15.72
C GLY A 9 -4.93 -16.96 -15.24
N GLY A 10 -6.07 -16.31 -15.06
CA GLY A 10 -6.19 -15.18 -14.16
C GLY A 10 -5.69 -15.55 -12.76
N GLY A 11 -4.59 -14.94 -12.36
CA GLY A 11 -4.16 -14.82 -10.98
C GLY A 11 -3.87 -13.35 -10.77
N VAL A 12 -4.79 -12.63 -10.12
CA VAL A 12 -4.50 -11.28 -9.61
C VAL A 12 -3.62 -11.46 -8.36
N SER A 13 -2.35 -11.79 -8.59
CA SER A 13 -1.35 -11.84 -7.53
C SER A 13 -1.02 -10.42 -7.09
N SER A 14 -0.80 -10.24 -5.80
CA SER A 14 -0.19 -9.04 -5.25
C SER A 14 1.25 -8.93 -5.72
N GLU A 15 1.63 -7.75 -6.21
CA GLU A 15 2.94 -7.50 -6.80
C GLU A 15 3.57 -6.27 -6.12
N TRP A 16 4.87 -6.38 -5.82
CA TRP A 16 5.68 -5.19 -5.57
C TRP A 16 5.95 -4.51 -6.90
N ARG A 17 5.44 -3.29 -7.08
CA ARG A 17 5.73 -2.50 -8.27
C ARG A 17 6.71 -1.38 -7.91
N SER A 18 7.75 -1.28 -8.72
CA SER A 18 8.71 -0.17 -8.72
C SER A 18 8.46 0.62 -10.00
N THR A 19 8.16 1.90 -9.88
CA THR A 19 7.81 2.77 -11.02
C THR A 19 8.95 3.68 -11.48
N ASP A 20 10.09 3.68 -10.80
CA ASP A 20 11.24 4.50 -11.22
C ASP A 20 12.57 3.75 -11.05
N GLN A 21 13.28 3.55 -12.16
CA GLN A 21 14.63 2.97 -12.20
C GLN A 21 15.72 4.01 -11.84
N SER A 22 15.35 5.28 -11.63
CA SER A 22 16.27 6.37 -11.35
C SER A 22 16.13 6.91 -9.92
N LYS A 23 16.85 6.27 -8.98
CA LYS A 23 16.90 6.56 -7.52
C LYS A 23 15.75 5.93 -6.72
N PRO A 24 16.02 5.54 -5.45
CA PRO A 24 15.70 4.21 -4.96
C PRO A 24 14.25 3.85 -5.23
N PRO A 25 13.99 2.63 -5.74
CA PRO A 25 12.67 2.24 -6.20
C PRO A 25 11.68 2.42 -5.07
N ALA A 26 10.78 3.40 -5.17
CA ALA A 26 9.65 3.46 -4.25
C ALA A 26 8.81 2.23 -4.51
N VAL A 27 8.86 1.27 -3.58
CA VAL A 27 8.18 0.00 -3.73
C VAL A 27 6.79 0.14 -3.13
N ILE A 28 5.77 -0.07 -3.96
CA ILE A 28 4.37 -0.12 -3.52
C ILE A 28 3.91 -1.58 -3.46
N VAL A 29 3.28 -1.95 -2.36
CA VAL A 29 2.50 -3.20 -2.30
C VAL A 29 1.10 -2.88 -2.77
N THR A 30 0.61 -3.67 -3.72
CA THR A 30 -0.78 -3.61 -4.12
C THR A 30 -1.46 -4.95 -3.92
N HIS A 31 -2.75 -4.92 -3.63
CA HIS A 31 -3.58 -6.11 -3.52
C HIS A 31 -4.97 -5.83 -4.11
N PRO A 32 -5.61 -6.83 -4.75
CA PRO A 32 -7.01 -6.71 -5.16
C PRO A 32 -7.91 -6.31 -3.98
N PRO A 33 -9.04 -5.64 -4.22
CA PRO A 33 -10.01 -5.42 -3.16
C PRO A 33 -10.38 -6.76 -2.54
N THR A 34 -10.25 -6.87 -1.22
CA THR A 34 -10.73 -8.02 -0.47
C THR A 34 -12.20 -7.77 -0.17
N ASN A 35 -13.07 -8.72 -0.52
CA ASN A 35 -14.49 -8.69 -0.10
C ASN A 35 -14.64 -8.93 1.42
N GLY A 36 -13.52 -9.07 2.14
CA GLY A 36 -13.47 -9.14 3.58
C GLY A 36 -13.60 -7.74 4.16
N SER A 37 -14.85 -7.36 4.41
CA SER A 37 -15.22 -6.38 5.42
C SER A 37 -14.64 -6.85 6.75
N ASP A 38 -13.42 -6.40 7.04
CA ASP A 38 -13.24 -5.84 8.36
C ASP A 38 -13.72 -4.40 8.16
N GLU A 39 -14.92 -4.04 8.62
CA GLU A 39 -15.44 -2.67 8.58
C GLU A 39 -14.64 -1.81 9.58
N ALA A 40 -13.35 -1.63 9.30
CA ALA A 40 -12.47 -0.85 10.14
C ALA A 40 -12.26 0.51 9.50
N GLU A 41 -12.35 1.54 10.32
CA GLU A 41 -11.91 2.86 9.92
C GLU A 41 -10.38 2.86 9.82
N VAL A 42 -9.88 3.23 8.64
CA VAL A 42 -8.47 3.46 8.36
C VAL A 42 -8.24 4.95 8.34
N ASN A 43 -7.68 5.47 9.42
CA ASN A 43 -7.29 6.88 9.52
C ASN A 43 -5.79 7.01 9.82
N GLY A 44 -5.13 8.07 9.41
CA GLY A 44 -3.73 8.29 9.80
C GLY A 44 -2.90 8.96 8.73
N ARG A 45 -1.62 9.19 9.04
CA ARG A 45 -0.71 9.93 8.16
C ARG A 45 0.13 8.99 7.30
N VAL A 46 0.04 9.15 5.99
CA VAL A 46 0.87 8.44 5.02
C VAL A 46 2.30 8.96 5.09
N ARG A 47 3.26 8.05 5.20
CA ARG A 47 4.70 8.35 5.23
C ARG A 47 5.45 7.41 4.32
N TYR A 48 6.50 7.90 3.68
CA TYR A 48 7.42 7.07 2.92
C TYR A 48 8.72 6.88 3.71
N LEU A 49 9.04 5.64 4.04
CA LEU A 49 10.31 5.28 4.65
C LEU A 49 11.35 5.14 3.54
N ARG A 50 12.21 6.15 3.32
CA ARG A 50 13.22 6.14 2.24
C ARG A 50 14.16 4.93 2.29
N THR A 51 14.48 4.49 3.50
CA THR A 51 15.15 3.22 3.77
C THR A 51 14.27 2.51 4.80
N PRO A 52 13.62 1.38 4.47
CA PRO A 52 13.90 0.45 3.37
C PRO A 52 13.15 0.68 2.02
N GLY A 53 12.29 1.68 1.89
CA GLY A 53 11.60 2.02 0.63
C GLY A 53 10.14 1.57 0.57
N CYS A 54 9.30 2.04 1.49
CA CYS A 54 7.87 1.65 1.54
C CYS A 54 6.98 2.72 2.15
N PHE A 55 5.70 2.67 1.78
CA PHE A 55 4.66 3.50 2.35
C PHE A 55 4.07 2.87 3.60
N VAL A 56 4.01 3.65 4.68
CA VAL A 56 3.42 3.26 5.95
C VAL A 56 2.35 4.26 6.37
N LEU A 57 1.36 3.78 7.10
CA LEU A 57 0.37 4.60 7.77
C LEU A 57 0.80 4.75 9.23
N VAL A 58 0.93 6.00 9.67
CA VAL A 58 1.26 6.32 11.06
C VAL A 58 -0.03 6.76 11.77
N GLN A 59 -0.42 6.00 12.78
CA GLN A 59 -1.53 6.30 13.68
C GLN A 59 -1.04 6.72 15.06
N GLY A 60 -1.87 7.46 15.79
CA GLY A 60 -1.56 7.90 17.16
C GLY A 60 -0.66 9.15 17.25
N ARG A 61 -0.33 9.55 18.48
CA ARG A 61 0.50 10.71 18.80
C ARG A 61 1.54 10.36 19.86
N GLY A 62 2.67 11.07 19.86
CA GLY A 62 3.70 10.89 20.89
C GLY A 62 4.33 9.50 20.86
N GLU A 63 4.31 8.81 21.99
CA GLU A 63 4.88 7.46 22.20
C GLU A 63 3.91 6.34 21.79
N GLU A 64 2.62 6.62 21.62
CA GLU A 64 1.59 5.66 21.16
C GLU A 64 1.52 5.56 19.63
N ARG A 65 2.60 5.96 18.94
CA ARG A 65 2.62 5.95 17.48
C ARG A 65 2.83 4.53 16.97
N VAL A 66 1.83 4.02 16.26
CA VAL A 66 1.89 2.72 15.58
C VAL A 66 2.06 2.92 14.09
N ARG A 67 2.83 2.04 13.46
CA ARG A 67 3.11 2.06 12.03
C ARG A 67 2.62 0.80 11.37
N PHE A 68 1.82 0.97 10.31
CA PHE A 68 1.29 -0.12 9.51
C PHE A 68 1.85 -0.03 8.10
N LEU A 69 2.32 -1.14 7.54
CA LEU A 69 2.62 -1.19 6.11
C LEU A 69 1.33 -0.97 5.32
N ILE A 70 1.33 -0.05 4.37
CA ILE A 70 0.15 0.18 3.52
C ILE A 70 0.17 -0.79 2.34
N VAL A 71 -0.92 -1.51 2.19
CA VAL A 71 -1.25 -2.32 1.03
C VAL A 71 -2.29 -1.56 0.22
N TRP A 72 -1.86 -0.99 -0.89
CA TRP A 72 -2.72 -0.13 -1.70
C TRP A 72 -3.67 -0.95 -2.60
N PRO A 73 -4.78 -0.35 -3.04
CA PRO A 73 -5.62 -0.96 -4.05
C PRO A 73 -4.84 -1.37 -5.30
N HIS A 74 -5.20 -2.51 -5.89
CA HIS A 74 -4.62 -2.96 -7.14
C HIS A 74 -4.75 -1.89 -8.23
N GLY A 75 -3.65 -1.63 -8.94
CA GLY A 75 -3.54 -0.57 -9.95
C GLY A 75 -2.97 0.74 -9.41
N SER A 76 -2.76 0.87 -8.10
CA SER A 76 -2.05 2.02 -7.54
C SER A 76 -0.62 2.13 -8.06
N ALA A 77 -0.18 3.37 -8.25
CA ALA A 77 1.14 3.68 -8.76
C ALA A 77 1.77 4.82 -7.97
N VAL A 78 3.10 4.82 -7.85
CA VAL A 78 3.85 5.90 -7.19
C VAL A 78 4.45 6.80 -8.26
N ARG A 79 4.33 8.12 -8.06
CA ARG A 79 4.94 9.17 -8.88
C ARG A 79 5.80 10.06 -7.99
N ASP A 80 6.90 10.59 -8.54
CA ASP A 80 7.65 11.67 -7.92
C ASP A 80 7.23 12.99 -8.57
N GLU A 81 6.67 13.88 -7.76
CA GLU A 81 6.32 15.25 -8.16
C GLU A 81 7.27 16.24 -7.47
N ARG A 82 8.42 16.47 -8.09
CA ARG A 82 9.44 17.45 -7.65
C ARG A 82 9.98 17.15 -6.24
N GLY A 83 10.24 15.88 -5.94
CA GLY A 83 10.80 15.39 -4.68
C GLY A 83 9.74 15.04 -3.63
N GLN A 84 8.46 15.24 -3.93
CA GLN A 84 7.34 14.72 -3.15
C GLN A 84 6.82 13.45 -3.83
N LEU A 85 6.77 12.34 -3.07
CA LEU A 85 6.15 11.13 -3.60
C LEU A 85 4.63 11.23 -3.49
N VAL A 86 3.94 10.78 -4.52
CA VAL A 86 2.47 10.78 -4.61
C VAL A 86 2.05 9.37 -5.01
N VAL A 87 1.07 8.82 -4.30
CA VAL A 87 0.43 7.56 -4.68
C VAL A 87 -0.85 7.89 -5.44
N ASP A 88 -0.89 7.53 -6.73
CA ASP A 88 -2.12 7.55 -7.53
C ASP A 88 -2.94 6.31 -7.18
N VAL A 89 -4.16 6.51 -6.67
CA VAL A 89 -5.06 5.45 -6.20
C VAL A 89 -6.27 5.33 -7.14
N PRO A 90 -6.45 4.19 -7.82
CA PRO A 90 -7.57 3.98 -8.72
C PRO A 90 -8.93 4.24 -8.06
N GLY A 91 -9.77 5.04 -8.72
CA GLY A 91 -11.10 5.40 -8.23
C GLY A 91 -11.12 6.51 -7.16
N PHE A 92 -9.96 6.96 -6.68
CA PHE A 92 -9.85 8.07 -5.74
C PHE A 92 -9.04 9.24 -6.32
N GLY A 93 -7.81 8.98 -6.76
CA GLY A 93 -6.86 10.00 -7.21
C GLY A 93 -5.61 10.07 -6.33
N ASP A 94 -5.03 11.25 -6.21
CA ASP A 94 -3.69 11.43 -5.70
C ASP A 94 -3.63 11.50 -4.16
N VAL A 95 -2.72 10.72 -3.58
CA VAL A 95 -2.39 10.72 -2.15
C VAL A 95 -0.91 11.10 -1.96
N PRO A 96 -0.61 12.38 -1.71
CA PRO A 96 0.76 12.82 -1.46
C PRO A 96 1.32 12.25 -0.16
N GLU A 97 2.60 11.90 -0.15
CA GLU A 97 3.34 11.60 1.07
C GLU A 97 3.19 12.77 2.06
N GLY A 98 2.91 12.42 3.32
CA GLY A 98 2.68 13.37 4.39
C GLY A 98 1.20 13.66 4.61
N SER A 99 0.31 13.31 3.69
CA SER A 99 -1.13 13.53 3.87
C SER A 99 -1.71 12.60 4.93
N SER A 100 -2.73 13.09 5.63
CA SER A 100 -3.66 12.26 6.39
C SER A 100 -4.72 11.68 5.44
N ILE A 101 -5.07 10.42 5.63
CA ILE A 101 -6.17 9.76 4.91
C ILE A 101 -7.23 9.30 5.91
N GLU A 102 -8.47 9.25 5.46
CA GLU A 102 -9.57 8.50 6.06
C GLU A 102 -10.15 7.59 4.97
N ALA A 103 -10.32 6.31 5.29
CA ALA A 103 -10.80 5.30 4.37
C ALA A 103 -11.55 4.21 5.14
N GLY A 104 -12.48 3.54 4.48
CA GLY A 104 -12.80 2.17 4.87
C GLY A 104 -11.61 1.24 4.64
N GLY A 105 -11.72 -0.01 5.07
CA GLY A 105 -10.68 -1.01 4.85
C GLY A 105 -10.40 -1.79 6.11
N GLY A 106 -9.24 -2.41 6.20
CA GLY A 106 -8.95 -3.27 7.35
C GLY A 106 -7.48 -3.38 7.71
N TYR A 107 -7.26 -4.10 8.79
CA TYR A 107 -5.94 -4.39 9.35
C TYR A 107 -5.78 -5.90 9.45
N SER A 108 -4.61 -6.42 9.09
CA SER A 108 -4.35 -7.85 9.22
C SER A 108 -2.90 -8.11 9.62
N LYS A 109 -2.73 -9.21 10.38
CA LYS A 109 -1.42 -9.76 10.77
C LYS A 109 -0.92 -10.86 9.83
N ASP A 110 -1.78 -11.31 8.91
CA ASP A 110 -1.55 -12.49 8.09
C ASP A 110 -1.32 -12.13 6.63
N TYR A 111 -0.04 -11.99 6.27
CA TYR A 111 0.43 -11.74 4.90
C TYR A 111 0.06 -12.90 3.95
N ALA A 112 0.05 -14.14 4.46
CA ALA A 112 -0.15 -15.32 3.64
C ALA A 112 -1.61 -15.44 3.19
N ARG A 113 -2.56 -15.02 4.03
CA ARG A 113 -3.99 -14.97 3.67
C ARG A 113 -4.25 -14.12 2.43
N LEU A 114 -3.50 -13.04 2.27
CA LEU A 114 -3.61 -12.13 1.12
C LEU A 114 -2.58 -12.44 0.02
N SER A 115 -1.90 -13.58 0.11
CA SER A 115 -0.84 -13.99 -0.83
C SER A 115 0.19 -12.87 -1.08
N LEU A 116 0.39 -11.97 -0.10
CA LEU A 116 1.22 -10.79 -0.26
C LEU A 116 2.68 -11.21 -0.37
N PRO A 117 3.47 -10.57 -1.25
CA PRO A 117 4.90 -10.78 -1.24
C PRO A 117 5.47 -10.32 0.10
N ARG A 118 6.53 -11.01 0.55
CA ARG A 118 7.20 -10.68 1.81
C ARG A 118 7.70 -9.23 1.75
N PRO A 119 7.42 -8.39 2.77
CA PRO A 119 7.92 -7.04 2.79
C PRO A 119 9.40 -6.93 3.12
N PRO A 120 10.08 -5.87 2.63
CA PRO A 120 11.44 -5.56 3.04
C PRO A 120 11.56 -5.42 4.56
N ASP A 121 12.70 -5.84 5.10
CA ASP A 121 12.99 -5.69 6.53
C ASP A 121 12.93 -4.20 6.92
N GLY A 122 12.22 -3.91 8.01
CA GLY A 122 12.01 -2.54 8.51
C GLY A 122 10.80 -1.79 7.95
N CYS A 123 10.08 -2.35 6.96
CA CYS A 123 8.76 -1.84 6.55
C CYS A 123 7.64 -2.19 7.53
N VAL A 124 7.86 -3.24 8.28
CA VAL A 124 6.93 -3.81 9.25
C VAL A 124 7.66 -3.88 10.56
N GLU A 125 7.03 -3.40 11.63
CA GLU A 125 7.65 -3.49 12.94
C GLU A 125 7.67 -4.96 13.39
N PRO A 126 8.76 -5.44 14.01
CA PRO A 126 8.92 -6.85 14.36
C PRO A 126 7.77 -7.40 15.21
N ASP A 127 7.27 -6.55 16.11
CA ASP A 127 6.21 -6.87 17.07
C ASP A 127 4.81 -6.51 16.54
N HIS A 128 4.74 -5.62 15.55
CA HIS A 128 3.51 -5.22 14.86
C HIS A 128 3.59 -5.65 13.40
N ARG A 129 3.41 -6.96 13.19
CA ARG A 129 3.26 -7.55 11.84
C ARG A 129 1.93 -7.18 11.17
N GLU A 130 1.39 -6.02 11.52
CA GLU A 130 0.12 -5.51 11.03
C GLU A 130 0.36 -4.68 9.78
N PHE A 131 -0.47 -4.91 8.78
CA PHE A 131 -0.58 -4.06 7.61
C PHE A 131 -2.01 -3.54 7.50
N VAL A 132 -2.14 -2.45 6.76
CA VAL A 132 -3.42 -1.79 6.53
C VAL A 132 -3.73 -1.79 5.04
N TYR A 133 -4.97 -2.08 4.69
CA TYR A 133 -5.46 -2.06 3.32
C TYR A 133 -6.61 -1.06 3.22
N PRO A 134 -6.32 0.23 2.99
CA PRO A 134 -7.37 1.23 2.77
C PRO A 134 -8.17 0.86 1.51
N GLN A 135 -9.48 0.76 1.67
CA GLN A 135 -10.45 0.54 0.61
C GLN A 135 -11.43 1.71 0.59
N GLY A 136 -11.66 2.29 -0.59
CA GLY A 136 -12.58 3.43 -0.70
C GLY A 136 -12.12 4.60 0.16
N ILE A 137 -10.99 5.21 -0.19
CA ILE A 137 -10.50 6.43 0.47
C ILE A 137 -11.61 7.49 0.41
N GLU A 138 -12.03 7.96 1.57
CA GLU A 138 -13.14 8.89 1.74
C GLU A 138 -12.63 10.33 1.77
N SER A 139 -11.48 10.56 2.40
CA SER A 139 -10.89 11.89 2.52
C SER A 139 -9.35 11.86 2.55
N VAL A 140 -8.75 12.94 2.04
CA VAL A 140 -7.30 13.21 2.12
C VAL A 140 -7.09 14.66 2.54
N THR A 141 -6.26 14.88 3.56
CA THR A 141 -5.94 16.21 4.08
C THR A 141 -4.43 16.35 4.24
N SER A 142 -3.84 17.46 3.76
CA SER A 142 -2.38 17.73 3.85
C SER A 142 -1.96 18.29 5.22
#